data_AF-A0A1L9WG54-F1
#
_entry.id   AF-A0A1L9WG54-F1
#
_cell.length_a   1.000
_cell.length_b   1.000
_cell.length_c   1.000
_cell.angle_alpha   90.00
_cell.angle_beta   90.00
_cell.angle_gamma   90.00
#
_symmetry.space_group_name_H-M   'P 1'
#
loop_
_entity.id
_entity.type
_entity.pdbx_description
1 polymer ?
#
loop_
_entity_poly.entity_id
_entity_poly.type
_entity_poly.pdbx_seq_one_letter_code
_entity_poly.pdbx_strand_id
1 'polypeptide(L)'
;MATHPPTPEIALYFDLVSPFSYIAFQVLKNSPIFQSCRVIYTPVSLRTILTTCGNPPPIAVKNKLIYINRHRLDWARRLNIPMTEAVPAGFPFPTTEIQSLLAIVAVSHPEKVVEVVERLYASVWADGESASVTDSERYTKVLEEVLGGDVVEGLMDEGQQTEGKTLLEANTHRAIEEGAFGLPWLTCTSPTGEEEGFWGVDHLSLAAEFLGLDVGMEGGFRVMMK
;
A
#
# COMPACT_ATOMS: atom_id res chain seq x y z
N MET A 1 2.40 34.29 17.56
CA MET A 1 2.58 33.58 16.28
C MET A 1 1.65 32.39 16.32
N ALA A 2 0.68 32.29 15.40
CA ALA A 2 -0.19 31.13 15.35
C ALA A 2 0.65 29.93 14.89
N THR A 3 0.96 29.03 15.82
CA THR A 3 1.52 27.71 15.51
C THR A 3 0.44 26.97 14.74
N HIS A 4 0.67 26.74 13.44
CA HIS A 4 -0.21 25.84 12.69
C HIS A 4 -0.12 24.47 13.39
N PRO A 5 -1.24 23.79 13.66
CA PRO A 5 -1.18 22.44 14.17
C PRO A 5 -0.35 21.58 13.19
N PRO A 6 0.48 20.65 13.68
CA PRO A 6 1.30 19.82 12.81
C PRO A 6 0.40 19.04 11.84
N THR A 7 0.86 18.93 10.59
CA THR A 7 0.15 18.20 9.53
C THR A 7 -0.05 16.74 9.96
N PRO A 8 -1.29 16.22 9.98
CA PRO A 8 -1.51 14.81 10.28
C PRO A 8 -0.78 13.91 9.29
N GLU A 9 -0.20 12.81 9.77
CA GLU A 9 0.61 11.89 8.98
C GLU A 9 -0.01 10.50 8.93
N ILE A 10 0.15 9.82 7.79
CA ILE A 10 -0.29 8.43 7.58
C ILE A 10 0.87 7.66 6.97
N ALA A 11 1.40 6.68 7.67
CA ALA A 11 2.24 5.65 7.08
C ALA A 11 1.35 4.50 6.56
N LEU A 12 1.22 4.38 5.24
CA LEU A 12 0.54 3.25 4.62
C LEU A 12 1.56 2.13 4.38
N TYR A 13 1.45 1.06 5.16
CA TYR A 13 2.17 -0.18 4.90
C TYR A 13 1.41 -1.02 3.86
N PHE A 14 2.12 -1.40 2.79
CA PHE A 14 1.49 -2.09 1.66
C PHE A 14 2.36 -3.17 1.02
N ASP A 15 1.68 -4.11 0.36
CA ASP A 15 2.27 -5.08 -0.55
C ASP A 15 1.50 -5.11 -1.86
N LEU A 16 2.21 -5.17 -2.99
CA LEU A 16 1.61 -5.20 -4.33
C LEU A 16 0.69 -6.41 -4.52
N VAL A 17 0.91 -7.49 -3.76
CA VAL A 17 0.04 -8.67 -3.76
C VAL A 17 -1.30 -8.46 -3.03
N SER A 18 -1.49 -7.35 -2.30
CA SER A 18 -2.72 -7.12 -1.55
C SER A 18 -3.72 -6.27 -2.37
N PRO A 19 -4.89 -6.81 -2.76
CA PRO A 19 -5.91 -6.02 -3.45
C PRO A 19 -6.50 -4.93 -2.56
N PHE A 20 -6.55 -5.15 -1.24
CA PHE A 20 -7.04 -4.15 -0.30
C PHE A 20 -6.01 -3.04 -0.08
N SER A 21 -4.71 -3.33 -0.18
CA SER A 21 -3.69 -2.29 -0.12
C SER A 21 -3.74 -1.39 -1.36
N TYR A 22 -4.03 -1.96 -2.54
CA TYR A 22 -4.30 -1.16 -3.74
C TYR A 22 -5.50 -0.23 -3.55
N ILE A 23 -6.60 -0.73 -2.97
CA ILE A 23 -7.78 0.09 -2.68
C ILE A 23 -7.44 1.22 -1.70
N ALA A 24 -6.76 0.94 -0.59
CA ALA A 24 -6.34 1.97 0.36
C ALA A 24 -5.40 2.99 -0.27
N PHE A 25 -4.44 2.55 -1.09
CA PHE A 25 -3.55 3.42 -1.86
C PHE A 25 -4.35 4.40 -2.73
N GLN A 26 -5.31 3.89 -3.51
CA GLN A 26 -6.16 4.71 -4.39
C GLN A 26 -7.03 5.70 -3.60
N VAL A 27 -7.56 5.31 -2.45
CA VAL A 27 -8.33 6.22 -1.59
C VAL A 27 -7.45 7.31 -1.01
N LEU A 28 -6.31 6.97 -0.40
CA LEU A 28 -5.41 7.95 0.21
C LEU A 28 -4.84 8.94 -0.82
N LYS A 29 -4.54 8.46 -2.04
CA LYS A 29 -4.00 9.29 -3.12
C LYS A 29 -5.01 10.27 -3.71
N ASN A 30 -6.26 9.85 -3.89
CA ASN A 30 -7.23 10.59 -4.70
C ASN A 30 -8.36 11.26 -3.90
N SER A 31 -8.58 10.87 -2.64
CA SER A 31 -9.66 11.41 -1.84
C SER A 31 -9.33 12.82 -1.33
N PRO A 32 -10.21 13.82 -1.52
CA PRO A 32 -10.06 15.15 -0.93
C PRO A 32 -9.99 15.14 0.60
N ILE A 33 -10.47 14.08 1.26
CA ILE A 33 -10.44 13.97 2.73
C ILE A 33 -9.00 13.85 3.23
N PHE A 34 -8.17 13.08 2.54
CA PHE A 34 -6.78 12.83 2.94
C PHE A 34 -5.78 13.80 2.30
N GLN A 35 -6.23 14.76 1.48
CA GLN A 35 -5.35 15.70 0.78
C GLN A 35 -4.53 16.59 1.73
N SER A 36 -5.03 16.81 2.96
CA SER A 36 -4.33 17.57 4.00
C SER A 36 -3.39 16.72 4.84
N CYS A 37 -3.36 15.40 4.62
CA CYS A 37 -2.45 14.49 5.31
C CYS A 37 -1.12 14.40 4.55
N ARG A 38 -0.03 14.25 5.30
CA ARG A 38 1.21 13.74 4.72
C ARG A 38 1.12 12.21 4.68
N VAL A 39 1.08 11.64 3.48
CA VAL A 39 1.03 10.18 3.32
C VAL A 39 2.41 9.65 2.95
N ILE A 40 2.92 8.72 3.75
CA ILE A 40 4.16 7.98 3.52
C ILE A 40 3.79 6.58 3.06
N TYR A 41 4.23 6.22 1.86
CA TYR A 41 3.96 4.91 1.26
C TYR A 41 5.12 3.98 1.56
N THR A 42 4.88 2.98 2.43
CA THR A 42 5.93 2.12 2.99
C THR A 42 5.78 0.67 2.52
N PRO A 43 6.64 0.20 1.59
CA PRO A 43 6.63 -1.19 1.15
C PRO A 43 7.01 -2.15 2.28
N VAL A 44 6.27 -3.25 2.40
CA VAL A 44 6.49 -4.34 3.38
C VAL A 44 6.26 -5.72 2.76
N SER A 45 6.74 -6.77 3.43
CA SER A 45 6.46 -8.16 3.05
C SER A 45 5.21 -8.67 3.76
N LEU A 46 4.09 -8.81 3.04
CA LEU A 46 2.87 -9.41 3.60
C LEU A 46 3.14 -10.84 4.10
N ARG A 47 3.96 -11.59 3.36
CA ARG A 47 4.35 -12.97 3.73
C ARG A 47 5.03 -13.01 5.10
N THR A 48 5.95 -12.09 5.35
CA THR A 48 6.70 -12.02 6.62
C THR A 48 5.76 -11.62 7.75
N ILE A 49 4.90 -10.62 7.56
CA ILE A 49 3.89 -10.22 8.56
C ILE A 49 3.02 -11.42 8.96
N LEU A 50 2.41 -12.10 7.97
CA LEU A 50 1.54 -13.24 8.23
C LEU A 50 2.25 -14.38 8.96
N THR A 51 3.51 -14.67 8.59
CA THR A 51 4.29 -15.74 9.21
C THR A 51 4.68 -15.39 10.65
N THR A 52 5.19 -14.19 10.89
CA THR A 52 5.61 -13.73 12.22
C THR A 52 4.44 -13.64 13.19
N CYS A 53 3.26 -13.20 12.73
CA CYS A 53 2.06 -13.14 13.55
C CYS A 53 1.32 -14.49 13.70
N GLY A 54 1.80 -15.57 13.06
CA GLY A 54 1.12 -16.86 13.05
C GLY A 54 -0.27 -16.83 12.38
N ASN A 55 -0.49 -15.88 11.46
CA ASN A 55 -1.75 -15.71 10.74
C ASN A 55 -1.69 -16.48 9.41
N PRO A 56 -2.49 -17.54 9.21
CA PRO A 56 -2.47 -18.29 7.96
C PRO A 56 -2.88 -17.39 6.79
N PRO A 57 -2.17 -17.47 5.64
CA PRO A 57 -2.53 -16.67 4.48
C PRO A 57 -3.97 -16.97 4.07
N PRO A 58 -4.78 -15.96 3.71
CA PRO A 58 -6.20 -16.18 3.46
C PRO A 58 -6.50 -17.24 2.40
N ILE A 59 -5.61 -17.40 1.41
CA ILE A 59 -5.78 -18.41 0.36
C ILE A 59 -5.67 -19.86 0.87
N ALA A 60 -4.99 -20.09 2.00
CA ALA A 60 -4.96 -21.40 2.64
C ALA A 60 -6.32 -21.79 3.24
N VAL A 61 -7.28 -20.86 3.32
CA VAL A 61 -8.64 -21.10 3.79
C VAL A 61 -9.62 -20.90 2.63
N LYS A 62 -10.13 -22.00 2.06
CA LYS A 62 -11.02 -22.00 0.87
C LYS A 62 -12.14 -20.95 0.93
N ASN A 63 -12.81 -20.83 2.08
CA ASN A 63 -13.92 -19.87 2.24
C ASN A 63 -13.44 -18.41 2.25
N LYS A 64 -12.24 -18.13 2.78
CA LYS A 64 -11.65 -16.78 2.78
C LYS A 64 -11.26 -16.34 1.37
N LEU A 65 -10.77 -17.25 0.51
CA LEU A 65 -10.44 -16.91 -0.88
C LEU A 65 -11.66 -16.38 -1.64
N ILE A 66 -12.79 -17.11 -1.58
CA ILE A 66 -14.05 -16.71 -2.23
C ILE A 66 -14.54 -15.37 -1.67
N TYR A 67 -14.50 -15.24 -0.34
CA TYR A 67 -14.89 -14.01 0.35
C TYR A 67 -14.05 -12.81 -0.11
N ILE A 68 -12.71 -12.92 -0.08
CA ILE A 68 -11.80 -11.84 -0.47
C ILE A 68 -12.01 -11.43 -1.92
N ASN A 69 -12.15 -12.41 -2.83
CA ASN A 69 -12.36 -12.08 -4.24
C ASN A 69 -13.67 -11.32 -4.48
N ARG A 70 -14.75 -11.67 -3.77
CA ARG A 70 -15.99 -10.90 -3.83
C ARG A 70 -15.81 -9.50 -3.23
N HIS A 71 -15.22 -9.42 -2.03
CA HIS A 71 -15.14 -8.17 -1.28
C HIS A 71 -14.19 -7.15 -1.90
N ARG A 72 -13.10 -7.55 -2.56
CA ARG A 72 -12.26 -6.59 -3.30
C ARG A 72 -13.06 -5.91 -4.42
N LEU A 73 -13.97 -6.63 -5.08
CA LEU A 73 -14.82 -6.08 -6.14
C LEU A 73 -15.91 -5.18 -5.56
N ASP A 74 -16.54 -5.58 -4.46
CA ASP A 74 -17.57 -4.78 -3.79
C ASP A 74 -17.00 -3.43 -3.32
N TRP A 75 -15.82 -3.44 -2.68
CA TRP A 75 -15.12 -2.22 -2.27
C TRP A 75 -14.67 -1.38 -3.45
N ALA A 76 -14.09 -1.99 -4.49
CA ALA A 76 -13.66 -1.28 -5.69
C ALA A 76 -14.83 -0.56 -6.37
N ARG A 77 -15.99 -1.24 -6.57
CA ARG A 77 -17.20 -0.63 -7.12
C ARG A 77 -17.74 0.50 -6.23
N ARG A 78 -17.77 0.28 -4.91
CA ARG A 78 -18.28 1.25 -3.92
C ARG A 78 -17.43 2.52 -3.88
N LEU A 79 -16.14 2.42 -4.14
CA LEU A 79 -15.17 3.52 -4.11
C LEU A 79 -14.77 4.03 -5.51
N ASN A 80 -15.39 3.51 -6.58
CA ASN A 80 -15.08 3.83 -7.99
C ASN A 80 -13.59 3.62 -8.35
N ILE A 81 -12.99 2.55 -7.84
CA ILE A 81 -11.59 2.18 -8.11
C ILE A 81 -11.57 1.12 -9.22
N PRO A 82 -10.78 1.31 -10.30
CA PRO A 82 -10.62 0.30 -11.34
C PRO A 82 -10.08 -1.01 -10.76
N MET A 83 -10.76 -2.13 -11.05
CA MET A 83 -10.41 -3.45 -10.53
C MET A 83 -10.82 -4.53 -11.54
N THR A 84 -9.93 -5.46 -11.88
CA THR A 84 -10.22 -6.60 -12.75
C THR A 84 -11.19 -7.57 -12.07
N GLU A 85 -12.20 -8.06 -12.80
CA GLU A 85 -13.18 -9.01 -12.28
C GLU A 85 -12.53 -10.37 -11.94
N ALA A 86 -11.56 -10.80 -12.75
CA ALA A 86 -10.80 -12.01 -12.49
C ALA A 86 -9.71 -11.76 -11.43
N VAL A 87 -9.35 -12.79 -10.67
CA VAL A 87 -8.14 -12.72 -9.85
C VAL A 87 -6.94 -12.69 -10.81
N PRO A 88 -5.93 -11.82 -10.60
CA PRO A 88 -4.74 -11.78 -11.45
C PRO A 88 -4.08 -13.16 -11.58
N ALA A 89 -3.50 -13.43 -12.75
CA ALA A 89 -2.89 -14.72 -13.03
C ALA A 89 -1.77 -15.03 -12.02
N GLY A 90 -1.71 -16.29 -11.56
CA GLY A 90 -0.67 -16.72 -10.62
C GLY A 90 -0.84 -16.21 -9.18
N PHE A 91 -1.97 -15.59 -8.82
CA PHE A 91 -2.21 -15.13 -7.45
C PHE A 91 -2.26 -16.30 -6.43
N PRO A 92 -1.59 -16.17 -5.28
CA PRO A 92 -0.65 -15.12 -4.90
C PRO A 92 0.70 -15.29 -5.62
N PHE A 93 1.22 -14.18 -6.13
CA PHE A 93 2.50 -14.13 -6.82
C PHE A 93 3.60 -13.53 -5.93
N PRO A 94 4.89 -13.81 -6.20
CA PRO A 94 6.00 -13.24 -5.42
C PRO A 94 6.16 -11.74 -5.70
N THR A 95 6.43 -10.95 -4.64
CA THR A 95 6.65 -9.50 -4.72
C THR A 95 7.94 -9.06 -4.05
N THR A 96 8.72 -9.97 -3.45
CA THR A 96 9.90 -9.63 -2.62
C THR A 96 10.93 -8.77 -3.33
N GLU A 97 11.25 -9.07 -4.59
CA GLU A 97 12.25 -8.31 -5.36
C GLU A 97 11.78 -6.87 -5.61
N ILE A 98 10.61 -6.70 -6.22
CA ILE A 98 10.05 -5.38 -6.50
C ILE A 98 9.75 -4.58 -5.22
N GLN A 99 9.31 -5.24 -4.14
CA GLN A 99 9.10 -4.58 -2.85
C GLN A 99 10.41 -4.08 -2.23
N SER A 100 11.52 -4.80 -2.43
CA SER A 100 12.85 -4.37 -1.98
C SER A 100 13.33 -3.14 -2.75
N LEU A 101 13.11 -3.11 -4.07
CA LEU A 101 13.41 -1.94 -4.90
C LEU A 101 12.53 -0.75 -4.51
N LEU A 102 11.22 -0.97 -4.33
CA LEU A 102 10.31 0.07 -3.87
C LEU A 102 10.70 0.64 -2.50
N ALA A 103 11.26 -0.18 -1.59
CA ALA A 103 11.73 0.30 -0.30
C ALA A 103 12.89 1.29 -0.44
N ILE A 104 13.81 1.07 -1.40
CA ILE A 104 14.87 2.04 -1.73
C ILE A 104 14.26 3.29 -2.38
N VAL A 105 13.37 3.12 -3.35
CA VAL A 105 12.74 4.24 -4.08
C VAL A 105 11.94 5.13 -3.12
N ALA A 106 11.24 4.54 -2.15
CA ALA A 106 10.49 5.29 -1.13
C ALA A 106 11.37 6.22 -0.29
N VAL A 107 12.63 5.85 -0.06
CA VAL A 107 13.59 6.64 0.73
C VAL A 107 14.38 7.62 -0.15
N SER A 108 14.85 7.16 -1.31
CA SER A 108 15.74 7.92 -2.20
C SER A 108 15.01 8.87 -3.15
N HIS A 109 13.78 8.52 -3.56
CA HIS A 109 12.95 9.26 -4.52
C HIS A 109 11.48 9.30 -4.06
N PRO A 110 11.18 9.81 -2.85
CA PRO A 110 9.85 9.81 -2.27
C PRO A 110 8.81 10.54 -3.13
N GLU A 111 9.23 11.50 -3.95
CA GLU A 111 8.37 12.23 -4.88
C GLU A 111 7.92 11.39 -6.10
N LYS A 112 8.65 10.31 -6.42
CA LYS A 112 8.37 9.43 -7.56
C LYS A 112 7.76 8.08 -7.17
N VAL A 113 7.95 7.63 -5.92
CA VAL A 113 7.49 6.31 -5.48
C VAL A 113 5.98 6.12 -5.69
N VAL A 114 5.18 7.16 -5.49
CA VAL A 114 3.72 7.11 -5.65
C VAL A 114 3.33 6.79 -7.08
N GLU A 115 4.00 7.40 -8.06
CA GLU A 115 3.74 7.14 -9.48
C GLU A 115 4.12 5.71 -9.87
N VAL A 116 5.30 5.24 -9.43
CA VAL A 116 5.74 3.86 -9.68
C VAL A 116 4.73 2.86 -9.09
N VAL A 117 4.38 3.02 -7.81
CA VAL A 117 3.46 2.13 -7.11
C VAL A 117 2.08 2.15 -7.77
N GLU A 118 1.59 3.32 -8.18
CA GLU A 118 0.31 3.43 -8.89
C GLU A 118 0.31 2.63 -10.20
N ARG A 119 1.35 2.77 -11.04
CA ARG A 119 1.43 2.08 -12.33
C ARG A 119 1.51 0.56 -12.15
N LEU A 120 2.31 0.09 -11.18
CA LEU A 120 2.40 -1.34 -10.86
C LEU A 120 1.07 -1.88 -10.32
N TYR A 121 0.44 -1.16 -9.38
CA TYR A 121 -0.85 -1.56 -8.83
C TYR A 121 -1.95 -1.59 -9.88
N ALA A 122 -2.03 -0.59 -10.75
CA ALA A 122 -3.01 -0.55 -11.83
C ALA A 122 -2.81 -1.74 -12.78
N SER A 123 -1.57 -2.04 -13.18
CA SER A 123 -1.29 -3.18 -14.05
C SER A 123 -1.72 -4.51 -13.41
N VAL A 124 -1.44 -4.71 -12.12
CA VAL A 124 -1.85 -5.92 -11.40
C VAL A 124 -3.37 -5.99 -11.20
N TRP A 125 -3.96 -4.96 -10.60
CA TRP A 125 -5.29 -5.05 -10.03
C TRP A 125 -6.38 -4.42 -10.89
N ALA A 126 -6.07 -3.48 -11.77
CA ALA A 126 -7.02 -2.98 -12.76
C ALA A 126 -6.96 -3.82 -14.05
N ASP A 127 -5.75 -4.09 -14.55
CA ASP A 127 -5.58 -4.78 -15.84
C ASP A 127 -5.48 -6.32 -15.69
N GLY A 128 -5.11 -6.83 -14.50
CA GLY A 128 -4.97 -8.27 -14.24
C GLY A 128 -3.61 -8.86 -14.61
N GLU A 129 -2.62 -8.01 -14.92
CA GLU A 129 -1.30 -8.36 -15.43
C GLU A 129 -0.25 -8.43 -14.31
N SER A 130 -0.21 -9.55 -13.59
CA SER A 130 0.77 -9.78 -12.50
C SER A 130 2.23 -9.83 -12.98
N ALA A 131 2.46 -10.07 -14.28
CA ALA A 131 3.80 -10.05 -14.87
C ALA A 131 4.50 -8.69 -14.65
N SER A 132 3.75 -7.60 -14.53
CA SER A 132 4.30 -6.28 -14.22
C SER A 132 5.03 -6.18 -12.89
N VAL A 133 4.86 -7.15 -11.97
CA VAL A 133 5.51 -7.18 -10.65
C VAL A 133 6.31 -8.46 -10.37
N THR A 134 6.21 -9.46 -11.25
CA THR A 134 6.95 -10.73 -11.12
C THR A 134 8.07 -10.91 -12.14
N ASP A 135 8.04 -10.16 -13.23
CA ASP A 135 9.03 -10.20 -14.31
C ASP A 135 9.94 -8.98 -14.20
N SER A 136 11.23 -9.22 -14.00
CA SER A 136 12.21 -8.16 -13.76
C SER A 136 12.35 -7.21 -14.93
N GLU A 137 12.27 -7.69 -16.16
CA GLU A 137 12.34 -6.81 -17.33
C GLU A 137 11.13 -5.85 -17.36
N ARG A 138 9.95 -6.32 -16.93
CA ARG A 138 8.71 -5.53 -16.95
C ARG A 138 8.68 -4.46 -15.86
N TYR A 139 8.97 -4.81 -14.61
CA TYR A 139 8.99 -3.79 -13.56
C TYR A 139 10.18 -2.83 -13.72
N THR A 140 11.32 -3.28 -14.26
CA THR A 140 12.46 -2.41 -14.57
C THR A 140 12.06 -1.35 -15.57
N LYS A 141 11.34 -1.72 -16.65
CA LYS A 141 10.82 -0.75 -17.61
C LYS A 141 9.92 0.32 -16.97
N VAL A 142 9.04 -0.07 -16.04
CA VAL A 142 8.20 0.89 -15.31
C VAL A 142 9.05 1.83 -14.46
N LEU A 143 10.06 1.29 -13.77
CA LEU A 143 11.01 2.09 -12.99
C LEU A 143 11.78 3.06 -13.88
N GLU A 144 12.28 2.63 -15.04
CA GLU A 144 13.07 3.46 -15.97
C GLU A 144 12.25 4.61 -16.53
N GLU A 145 10.98 4.35 -16.89
CA GLU A 145 10.07 5.37 -17.41
C GLU A 145 9.80 6.50 -16.40
N VAL A 146 9.87 6.22 -15.09
CA VAL A 146 9.57 7.20 -14.02
C VAL A 146 10.85 7.79 -13.42
N LEU A 147 11.83 6.95 -13.12
CA LEU A 147 13.07 7.33 -12.42
C LEU A 147 14.16 7.79 -13.39
N GLY A 148 14.21 7.23 -14.60
CA GLY A 148 15.31 7.35 -15.56
C GLY A 148 16.26 6.15 -15.53
N GLY A 149 16.82 5.78 -16.69
CA GLY A 149 17.68 4.60 -16.85
C GLY A 149 18.89 4.57 -15.91
N ASP A 150 19.63 5.68 -15.83
CA ASP A 150 20.82 5.79 -14.98
C ASP A 150 20.51 5.56 -13.48
N VAL A 151 19.33 5.98 -13.03
CA VAL A 151 18.89 5.75 -11.64
C VAL A 151 18.60 4.27 -11.42
N VAL A 152 17.90 3.64 -12.38
CA VAL A 152 17.55 2.22 -12.27
C VAL A 152 18.77 1.32 -12.36
N GLU A 153 19.76 1.65 -13.20
CA GLU A 153 21.03 0.94 -13.24
C GLU A 153 21.69 0.89 -11.86
N GLY A 154 21.76 2.03 -11.17
CA GLY A 154 22.27 2.10 -9.79
C GLY A 154 21.44 1.30 -8.79
N LEU A 155 20.11 1.28 -8.91
CA LEU A 155 19.24 0.47 -8.03
C LEU A 155 19.46 -1.05 -8.21
N MET A 156 19.93 -1.47 -9.38
CA MET A 156 20.19 -2.87 -9.69
C MET A 156 21.58 -3.33 -9.22
N ASP A 157 22.45 -2.44 -8.74
CA ASP A 157 23.74 -2.81 -8.16
C ASP A 157 23.55 -3.71 -6.92
N GLU A 158 24.43 -4.71 -6.76
CA GLU A 158 24.33 -5.71 -5.69
C GLU A 158 24.28 -5.08 -4.28
N GLY A 159 25.03 -3.99 -4.07
CA GLY A 159 25.01 -3.23 -2.82
C GLY A 159 23.66 -2.58 -2.55
N GLN A 160 23.06 -1.96 -3.57
CA GLN A 160 21.73 -1.33 -3.48
C GLN A 160 20.64 -2.39 -3.28
N GLN A 161 20.70 -3.52 -4.00
CA GLN A 161 19.75 -4.61 -3.78
C GLN A 161 19.81 -5.18 -2.35
N THR A 162 21.00 -5.24 -1.76
CA THR A 162 21.18 -5.65 -0.36
C THR A 162 20.58 -4.64 0.62
N GLU A 163 20.80 -3.34 0.35
CA GLU A 163 20.18 -2.25 1.12
C GLU A 163 18.65 -2.29 1.01
N GLY A 164 18.08 -2.50 -0.17
CA GLY A 164 16.64 -2.61 -0.36
C GLY A 164 15.99 -3.77 0.39
N LYS A 165 16.64 -4.94 0.42
CA LYS A 165 16.17 -6.07 1.23
C LYS A 165 16.19 -5.72 2.72
N THR A 166 17.27 -5.08 3.18
CA THR A 166 17.40 -4.62 4.57
C THR A 166 16.31 -3.61 4.94
N LEU A 167 16.03 -2.65 4.06
CA LEU A 167 14.96 -1.66 4.23
C LEU A 167 13.58 -2.33 4.26
N LEU A 168 13.32 -3.27 3.35
CA LEU A 168 12.06 -4.02 3.32
C LEU A 168 11.84 -4.80 4.62
N GLU A 169 12.88 -5.48 5.11
CA GLU A 169 12.85 -6.20 6.39
C GLU A 169 12.59 -5.25 7.55
N ALA A 170 13.32 -4.13 7.63
CA ALA A 170 13.15 -3.12 8.68
C ALA A 170 11.74 -2.51 8.68
N ASN A 171 11.22 -2.14 7.51
CA ASN A 171 9.85 -1.64 7.35
C ASN A 171 8.82 -2.68 7.81
N THR A 172 9.04 -3.95 7.45
CA THR A 172 8.14 -5.03 7.82
C THR A 172 8.14 -5.29 9.33
N HIS A 173 9.32 -5.28 9.96
CA HIS A 173 9.46 -5.39 11.40
C HIS A 173 8.79 -4.23 12.13
N ARG A 174 9.00 -3.00 11.65
CA ARG A 174 8.33 -1.81 12.21
C ARG A 174 6.81 -1.94 12.14
N ALA A 175 6.25 -2.34 10.99
CA ALA A 175 4.80 -2.53 10.87
C ALA A 175 4.27 -3.54 11.91
N ILE A 176 5.01 -4.64 12.15
CA ILE A 176 4.64 -5.65 13.15
C ILE A 176 4.73 -5.08 14.58
N GLU A 177 5.77 -4.31 14.89
CA GLU A 177 5.92 -3.63 16.19
C GLU A 177 4.80 -2.61 16.45
N GLU A 178 4.31 -1.97 15.38
CA GLU A 178 3.16 -1.07 15.39
C GLU A 178 1.81 -1.81 15.40
N GLY A 179 1.81 -3.15 15.39
CA GLY A 179 0.62 -3.98 15.57
C GLY A 179 0.07 -4.65 14.30
N ALA A 180 0.73 -4.50 13.15
CA ALA A 180 0.26 -5.08 11.90
C ALA A 180 0.26 -6.61 11.93
N PHE A 181 -0.88 -7.21 11.62
CA PHE A 181 -1.09 -8.65 11.45
C PHE A 181 -1.62 -9.04 10.06
N GLY A 182 -1.72 -8.04 9.18
CA GLY A 182 -2.22 -8.12 7.81
C GLY A 182 -2.12 -6.74 7.15
N LEU A 183 -2.52 -6.65 5.87
CA LEU A 183 -2.43 -5.41 5.10
C LEU A 183 -3.77 -5.05 4.42
N PRO A 184 -4.00 -3.76 4.08
CA PRO A 184 -3.16 -2.61 4.42
C PRO A 184 -3.17 -2.34 5.93
N TRP A 185 -2.06 -1.81 6.43
CA TRP A 185 -1.96 -1.26 7.78
C TRP A 185 -1.63 0.22 7.67
N LEU A 186 -2.33 1.05 8.43
CA LEU A 186 -2.10 2.48 8.51
C LEU A 186 -1.64 2.79 9.92
N THR A 187 -0.48 3.43 10.05
CA THR A 187 -0.08 4.08 11.30
C THR A 187 -0.32 5.57 11.13
N CYS A 188 -1.22 6.11 11.94
CA CYS A 188 -1.70 7.48 11.85
C CYS A 188 -1.13 8.29 13.01
N THR A 189 -0.58 9.47 12.72
CA THR A 189 -0.16 10.44 13.74
C THR A 189 -1.08 11.66 13.67
N SER A 190 -1.81 11.90 14.76
CA SER A 190 -2.76 13.01 14.86
C SER A 190 -2.05 14.38 14.99
N PRO A 191 -2.75 15.50 14.79
CA PRO A 191 -2.19 16.83 15.03
C PRO A 191 -1.79 17.10 16.50
N THR A 192 -2.22 16.25 17.46
CA THR A 192 -1.80 16.32 18.87
C THR A 192 -0.56 15.47 19.15
N GLY A 193 -0.07 14.71 18.16
CA GLY A 193 1.07 13.79 18.29
C GLY A 193 0.71 12.42 18.84
N GLU A 194 -0.58 12.08 18.91
CA GLU A 194 -1.03 10.73 19.28
C GLU A 194 -0.89 9.81 18.07
N GLU A 195 -0.51 8.56 18.30
CA GLU A 195 -0.34 7.54 17.27
C GLU A 195 -1.37 6.42 17.45
N GLU A 196 -1.99 5.98 16.36
CA GLU A 196 -2.96 4.88 16.35
C GLU A 196 -2.86 4.06 15.05
N GLY A 197 -3.08 2.75 15.17
CA GLY A 197 -3.00 1.80 14.06
C GLY A 197 -4.37 1.38 13.54
N PHE A 198 -4.55 1.36 12.22
CA PHE A 198 -5.78 0.93 11.55
C PHE A 198 -5.50 -0.13 10.49
N TRP A 199 -6.24 -1.23 10.55
CA TRP A 199 -6.11 -2.34 9.60
C TRP A 199 -7.28 -2.37 8.61
N GLY A 200 -6.97 -2.42 7.32
CA GLY A 200 -7.97 -2.65 6.28
C GLY A 200 -8.61 -1.38 5.73
N VAL A 201 -9.21 -1.52 4.54
CA VAL A 201 -9.89 -0.43 3.82
C VAL A 201 -11.14 0.03 4.54
N ASP A 202 -11.77 -0.87 5.30
CA ASP A 202 -12.99 -0.66 6.07
C ASP A 202 -12.78 0.21 7.32
N HIS A 203 -11.52 0.47 7.71
CA HIS A 203 -11.17 1.33 8.85
C HIS A 203 -10.68 2.73 8.42
N LEU A 204 -10.72 3.07 7.13
CA LEU A 204 -10.31 4.39 6.64
C LEU A 204 -11.17 5.54 7.19
N SER A 205 -12.44 5.28 7.52
CA SER A 205 -13.31 6.23 8.22
C SER A 205 -12.83 6.51 9.64
N LEU A 206 -12.51 5.48 10.42
CA LEU A 206 -11.97 5.61 11.78
C LEU A 206 -10.61 6.32 11.77
N ALA A 207 -9.75 6.02 10.79
CA ALA A 207 -8.50 6.74 10.61
C ALA A 207 -8.73 8.24 10.34
N ALA A 208 -9.69 8.59 9.50
CA ALA A 208 -10.03 9.99 9.22
C ALA A 208 -10.61 10.71 10.45
N GLU A 209 -11.47 10.04 11.23
CA GLU A 209 -12.00 10.56 12.50
C GLU A 209 -10.87 10.80 13.52
N PHE A 210 -9.97 9.83 13.70
CA PHE A 210 -8.81 9.94 14.59
C PHE A 210 -7.88 11.11 14.22
N LEU A 211 -7.65 11.30 12.92
CA LEU A 211 -6.85 12.41 12.39
C LEU A 211 -7.56 13.77 12.44
N GLY A 212 -8.83 13.81 12.85
CA GLY A 212 -9.63 15.03 12.93
C GLY A 212 -9.97 15.63 11.56
N LEU A 213 -10.05 14.80 10.52
CA LEU A 213 -10.33 15.25 9.14
C LEU A 213 -11.81 15.56 8.98
N ASP A 214 -12.13 16.58 8.16
CA ASP A 214 -13.50 16.83 7.76
C ASP A 214 -13.93 15.79 6.73
N VAL A 215 -14.59 14.75 7.23
CA VAL A 215 -15.11 13.65 6.40
C VAL A 215 -16.33 14.04 5.57
N GLY A 216 -16.91 15.23 5.77
CA GLY A 216 -18.05 15.75 5.02
C GLY A 216 -19.28 14.82 5.01
N MET A 217 -20.39 15.29 4.44
CA MET A 217 -21.61 14.47 4.23
C MET A 217 -21.82 14.10 2.76
N GLU A 218 -20.83 14.30 1.90
CA GLU A 218 -20.89 14.04 0.46
C GLU A 218 -19.92 12.94 0.01
N GLY A 219 -20.38 12.05 -0.86
CA GLY A 219 -19.55 11.02 -1.51
C GLY A 219 -19.33 9.72 -0.72
N GLY A 220 -18.53 8.82 -1.30
CA GLY A 220 -18.34 7.43 -0.87
C GLY A 220 -17.84 7.21 0.57
N PHE A 221 -17.35 8.26 1.25
CA PHE A 221 -16.90 8.19 2.64
C PHE A 221 -18.04 8.09 3.65
N ARG A 222 -19.20 8.71 3.38
CA ARG A 222 -20.43 8.56 4.18
C ARG A 222 -20.92 7.10 4.24
N VAL A 223 -20.41 6.30 3.32
CA VAL A 223 -20.71 4.91 3.06
C VAL A 223 -19.69 3.99 3.76
N MET A 224 -18.55 4.52 4.22
CA MET A 224 -17.62 3.86 5.16
C MET A 224 -17.96 4.15 6.63
N MET A 225 -18.88 5.10 6.88
CA MET A 225 -19.32 5.56 8.20
C MET A 225 -20.67 4.94 8.65
N LYS A 226 -21.21 3.97 7.90
CA LYS A 226 -22.48 3.28 8.20
C LYS A 226 -22.31 1.77 8.26
#